data_AF-A0A2R6QB76-F1
#
_entry.id   AF-A0A2R6QB76-F1
#
_cell.length_a   1.000
_cell.length_b   1.000
_cell.length_c   1.000
_cell.angle_alpha   90.00
_cell.angle_beta   90.00
_cell.angle_gamma   90.00
#
_symmetry.space_group_name_H-M   'P 1'
#
loop_
_entity.id
_entity.type
_entity.pdbx_description
1 polymer ?
#
loop_
_entity_poly.entity_id
_entity_poly.type
_entity_poly.pdbx_seq_one_letter_code
_entity_poly.pdbx_strand_id
1 'polypeptide(L)'
;MDYPFNVRSFFTRQEQKDIGSGLVLWRGYFQSVRPAVGKMLINIDISTGTMYKPGPLIDICLEFFEKQGQPLVLAPARGLPERERARLSRFLSGVRIETLNANGKPSGTPRTIKKLSSAGANQMSFTMREGGTLTVAQYFQRTHNRALRFPDLLCVEVGNGALIPLEMCKITEGQIMRKQVPPEKTKAVLDFATKRPPERLASIKAGLGVLQYGQSEYVRQFGLQVDEANGPLSISARVLIPPTLKYGPTSRQANIVPRDGAWNMIDKRFYQGTTIERWAIVIYERTNRFRENDATEVIAGLIEACKNVGIEVREQNPIYRYQNAQGRVADQLRAVGSECAAKNGGKFPNLLVIILPDNATDIYQAIKQINVKLGGINTIPDPRSVQILTDPHNPTMVMGADVIHPAAGSVGRPSFTAVVANVDSDTAKYIADCRVQTSRQEMIEDLESMAEIREKKANSAPKRIIFYRGMSGLLYSYMVDASIMPWKELRTD
;
A
#
# COMPACT_ATOMS: atom_id res chain seq x y z
N MET A 1 -29.71 -6.70 -9.04
CA MET A 1 -28.61 -5.86 -8.54
C MET A 1 -27.79 -5.45 -9.75
N ASP A 2 -27.92 -4.22 -10.19
CA ASP A 2 -27.46 -3.80 -11.53
C ASP A 2 -25.99 -3.34 -11.56
N TYR A 3 -25.35 -3.30 -10.38
CA TYR A 3 -24.00 -2.79 -10.18
C TYR A 3 -23.11 -3.78 -9.43
N PRO A 4 -21.84 -3.95 -9.84
CA PRO A 4 -20.84 -4.62 -9.02
C PRO A 4 -20.70 -3.94 -7.66
N PHE A 5 -20.66 -4.71 -6.58
CA PHE A 5 -20.54 -4.18 -5.22
C PHE A 5 -19.42 -4.85 -4.42
N ASN A 6 -18.84 -4.09 -3.50
CA ASN A 6 -17.84 -4.52 -2.54
C ASN A 6 -18.12 -3.93 -1.16
N VAL A 7 -18.73 -4.73 -0.28
CA VAL A 7 -19.07 -4.41 1.12
C VAL A 7 -19.95 -3.17 1.29
N ARG A 8 -19.38 -1.97 1.11
CA ARG A 8 -20.03 -0.66 1.26
C ARG A 8 -19.93 0.23 0.02
N SER A 9 -19.30 -0.26 -1.04
CA SER A 9 -19.17 0.46 -2.30
C SER A 9 -19.86 -0.28 -3.44
N PHE A 10 -20.45 0.44 -4.38
CA PHE A 10 -20.92 -0.10 -5.65
C PHE A 10 -20.32 0.70 -6.81
N PHE A 11 -20.17 0.07 -7.97
CA PHE A 11 -19.42 0.62 -9.10
C PHE A 11 -20.31 0.76 -10.33
N THR A 12 -20.11 1.84 -11.08
CA THR A 12 -20.99 2.21 -12.20
C THR A 12 -20.22 2.22 -13.52
N ARG A 13 -20.96 2.23 -14.63
CA ARG A 13 -20.40 2.31 -15.99
C ARG A 13 -20.17 3.74 -16.48
N GLN A 14 -20.54 4.75 -15.69
CA GLN A 14 -20.56 6.14 -16.13
C GLN A 14 -19.15 6.72 -16.34
N GLU A 15 -18.22 6.34 -15.47
CA GLU A 15 -16.84 6.82 -15.53
C GLU A 15 -15.91 5.60 -15.43
N GLN A 16 -15.29 5.27 -16.56
CA GLN A 16 -14.37 4.14 -16.71
C GLN A 16 -13.04 4.60 -17.29
N LYS A 17 -11.95 3.89 -16.96
CA LYS A 17 -10.62 4.11 -17.56
C LYS A 17 -9.92 2.78 -17.79
N ASP A 18 -9.65 2.46 -19.05
CA ASP A 18 -8.76 1.34 -19.40
C ASP A 18 -7.33 1.70 -19.00
N ILE A 19 -6.68 0.79 -18.26
CA ILE A 19 -5.30 0.94 -17.79
C ILE A 19 -4.34 -0.08 -18.40
N GLY A 20 -4.82 -0.89 -19.35
CA GLY A 20 -4.09 -1.98 -19.97
C GLY A 20 -3.95 -3.20 -19.07
N SER A 21 -3.18 -4.18 -19.53
CA SER A 21 -2.99 -5.48 -18.84
C SER A 21 -4.31 -6.22 -18.53
N GLY A 22 -5.35 -5.99 -19.34
CA GLY A 22 -6.66 -6.61 -19.14
C GLY A 22 -7.45 -6.03 -17.96
N LEU A 23 -7.13 -4.81 -17.51
CA LEU A 23 -7.76 -4.15 -16.36
C LEU A 23 -8.42 -2.83 -16.76
N VAL A 24 -9.58 -2.57 -16.15
CA VAL A 24 -10.34 -1.33 -16.33
C VAL A 24 -10.77 -0.80 -14.96
N LEU A 25 -10.63 0.50 -14.75
CA LEU A 25 -11.05 1.18 -13.53
C LEU A 25 -12.46 1.69 -13.68
N TRP A 26 -13.29 1.47 -12.67
CA TRP A 26 -14.66 1.95 -12.60
C TRP A 26 -14.80 2.90 -11.42
N ARG A 27 -15.46 4.03 -11.64
CA ARG A 27 -15.91 4.89 -10.55
C ARG A 27 -17.12 4.25 -9.87
N GLY A 28 -17.12 4.34 -8.55
CA GLY A 28 -18.21 3.93 -7.70
C GLY A 28 -18.49 4.91 -6.60
N TYR A 29 -19.44 4.54 -5.75
CA TYR A 29 -19.82 5.31 -4.58
C TYR A 29 -19.77 4.40 -3.36
N PHE A 30 -19.05 4.85 -2.34
CA PHE A 30 -19.11 4.32 -0.99
C PHE A 30 -20.34 4.91 -0.28
N GLN A 31 -21.06 4.07 0.45
CA GLN A 31 -22.18 4.49 1.27
C GLN A 31 -22.10 3.87 2.67
N SER A 32 -22.42 4.66 3.68
CA SER A 32 -22.69 4.15 5.03
C SER A 32 -23.70 5.02 5.75
N VAL A 33 -24.51 4.42 6.62
CA VAL A 33 -25.38 5.15 7.55
C VAL A 33 -24.63 5.34 8.86
N ARG A 34 -24.64 6.56 9.41
CA ARG A 34 -23.90 6.97 10.60
C ARG A 34 -24.84 7.68 11.58
N PRO A 35 -24.93 7.25 12.85
CA PRO A 35 -25.63 8.03 13.86
C PRO A 35 -24.88 9.33 14.15
N ALA A 36 -25.65 10.41 14.36
CA ALA A 36 -25.15 11.71 14.82
C ALA A 36 -26.11 12.27 15.89
N VAL A 37 -25.68 13.32 16.57
CA VAL A 37 -26.52 13.98 17.59
C VAL A 37 -27.81 14.47 16.94
N GLY A 38 -28.95 13.90 17.36
CA GLY A 38 -30.29 14.28 16.92
C GLY A 38 -30.68 13.86 15.50
N LYS A 39 -29.87 13.10 14.75
CA LYS A 39 -30.18 12.66 13.38
C LYS A 39 -29.34 11.50 12.89
N MET A 40 -29.81 10.84 11.83
CA MET A 40 -29.01 9.87 11.07
C MET A 40 -28.41 10.54 9.84
N LEU A 41 -27.15 10.22 9.53
CA LEU A 41 -26.44 10.74 8.37
C LEU A 41 -26.18 9.61 7.37
N ILE A 42 -26.35 9.91 6.08
CA ILE A 42 -25.84 9.06 5.01
C ILE A 42 -24.51 9.64 4.57
N ASN A 43 -23.43 8.92 4.88
CA ASN A 43 -22.10 9.27 4.42
C ASN A 43 -21.85 8.65 3.04
N ILE A 44 -21.59 9.51 2.06
CA ILE A 44 -21.36 9.15 0.66
C ILE A 44 -19.99 9.67 0.26
N ASP A 45 -19.22 8.83 -0.41
CA ASP A 45 -17.94 9.23 -0.98
C ASP A 45 -17.70 8.53 -2.32
N ILE A 46 -16.80 9.07 -3.15
CA ILE A 46 -16.40 8.38 -4.38
C ILE A 46 -15.41 7.25 -4.07
N SER A 47 -15.57 6.15 -4.77
CA SER A 47 -14.70 4.97 -4.70
C SER A 47 -14.18 4.63 -6.09
N THR A 48 -13.04 3.94 -6.14
CA THR A 48 -12.49 3.38 -7.39
C THR A 48 -12.41 1.87 -7.25
N GLY A 49 -12.94 1.15 -8.23
CA GLY A 49 -12.87 -0.31 -8.30
C GLY A 49 -12.06 -0.72 -9.51
N THR A 50 -11.09 -1.61 -9.30
CA THR A 50 -10.37 -2.25 -10.40
C THR A 50 -11.15 -3.47 -10.85
N MET A 51 -11.55 -3.50 -12.12
CA MET A 51 -12.29 -4.59 -12.73
C MET A 51 -11.40 -5.34 -13.73
N TYR A 52 -11.68 -6.62 -13.93
CA TYR A 52 -11.23 -7.31 -15.13
C TYR A 52 -11.95 -6.72 -16.34
N LYS A 53 -11.20 -6.41 -17.40
CA LYS A 53 -11.76 -5.88 -18.63
C LYS A 53 -12.65 -6.96 -19.30
N PRO A 54 -13.91 -6.64 -19.64
CA PRO A 54 -14.78 -7.57 -20.33
C PRO A 54 -14.31 -7.78 -21.77
N GLY A 55 -14.51 -8.98 -22.31
CA GLY A 55 -14.15 -9.26 -23.70
C GLY A 55 -13.62 -10.66 -23.94
N PRO A 56 -13.26 -10.98 -25.20
CA PRO A 56 -12.67 -12.26 -25.57
C PRO A 56 -11.41 -12.54 -24.74
N LEU A 57 -11.30 -13.75 -24.22
CA LEU A 57 -10.23 -14.07 -23.28
C LEU A 57 -8.84 -14.02 -23.92
N ILE A 58 -8.73 -14.31 -25.23
CA ILE A 58 -7.48 -14.18 -25.98
C ILE A 58 -6.97 -12.74 -25.92
N ASP A 59 -7.82 -11.75 -26.18
CA ASP A 59 -7.42 -10.34 -26.22
C ASP A 59 -6.92 -9.88 -24.84
N ILE A 60 -7.60 -10.29 -23.78
CA ILE A 60 -7.20 -10.00 -22.39
C ILE A 60 -5.84 -10.65 -22.06
N CYS A 61 -5.60 -11.88 -22.51
CA CYS A 61 -4.31 -12.56 -22.34
C CYS A 61 -3.19 -11.85 -23.10
N LEU A 62 -3.46 -11.31 -24.30
CA LEU A 62 -2.48 -10.55 -25.08
C LEU A 62 -2.17 -9.19 -24.43
N GLU A 63 -3.19 -8.49 -23.95
CA GLU A 63 -3.03 -7.24 -23.19
C GLU A 63 -2.21 -7.43 -21.92
N PHE A 64 -2.38 -8.56 -21.21
CA PHE A 64 -1.60 -8.90 -20.02
C PHE A 64 -0.09 -8.93 -20.29
N PHE A 65 0.33 -9.41 -21.46
CA PHE A 65 1.74 -9.43 -21.85
C PHE A 65 2.24 -8.09 -22.43
N GLU A 66 1.37 -7.08 -22.53
CA GLU A 66 1.64 -5.80 -23.20
C GLU A 66 2.20 -5.97 -24.62
N LYS A 67 1.84 -7.08 -25.27
CA LYS A 67 2.24 -7.40 -26.64
C LYS A 67 1.11 -7.01 -27.58
N GLN A 68 1.41 -6.18 -28.57
CA GLN A 68 0.51 -6.01 -29.71
C GLN A 68 0.70 -7.18 -30.67
N GLY A 69 -0.35 -7.99 -30.86
CA GLY A 69 -0.44 -8.95 -31.96
C GLY A 69 -0.25 -10.44 -31.65
N GLN A 70 -0.64 -11.23 -32.68
CA GLN A 70 -0.70 -12.69 -32.88
C GLN A 70 -0.99 -13.59 -31.66
N PRO A 71 -2.19 -14.22 -31.59
CA PRO A 71 -2.58 -15.16 -30.52
C PRO A 71 -1.58 -16.30 -30.26
N LEU A 72 -0.75 -16.67 -31.23
CA LEU A 72 0.26 -17.73 -31.14
C LEU A 72 1.31 -17.53 -30.04
N VAL A 73 1.49 -16.30 -29.52
CA VAL A 73 2.34 -16.06 -28.34
C VAL A 73 1.82 -16.80 -27.10
N LEU A 74 0.53 -17.15 -27.07
CA LEU A 74 -0.09 -17.93 -26.00
C LEU A 74 0.08 -19.45 -26.19
N ALA A 75 0.82 -19.92 -27.21
CA ALA A 75 1.07 -21.34 -27.45
C ALA A 75 2.36 -21.80 -26.74
N PRO A 76 2.29 -22.78 -25.82
CA PRO A 76 3.48 -23.36 -25.17
C PRO A 76 4.51 -23.89 -26.17
N ALA A 77 4.06 -24.57 -27.23
CA ALA A 77 4.93 -25.12 -28.27
C ALA A 77 5.67 -24.07 -29.11
N ARG A 78 5.26 -22.79 -29.03
CA ARG A 78 5.91 -21.65 -29.71
C ARG A 78 6.83 -20.85 -28.79
N GLY A 79 7.17 -21.41 -27.62
CA GLY A 79 8.15 -20.82 -26.70
C GLY A 79 7.56 -19.91 -25.63
N LEU A 80 6.27 -20.05 -25.27
CA LEU A 80 5.72 -19.38 -24.09
C LEU A 80 6.43 -19.90 -22.83
N PRO A 81 7.21 -19.08 -22.09
CA PRO A 81 7.93 -19.55 -20.92
C PRO A 81 6.97 -19.97 -19.80
N GLU A 82 7.29 -21.07 -19.13
CA GLU A 82 6.48 -21.61 -18.02
C GLU A 82 6.23 -20.56 -16.91
N ARG A 83 7.23 -19.71 -16.64
CA ARG A 83 7.09 -18.60 -15.69
C ARG A 83 6.00 -17.60 -16.09
N GLU A 84 5.93 -17.25 -17.37
CA GLU A 84 4.92 -16.31 -17.90
C GLU A 84 3.53 -16.96 -17.94
N ARG A 85 3.45 -18.26 -18.30
CA ARG A 85 2.22 -19.05 -18.20
C ARG A 85 1.69 -19.08 -16.77
N ALA A 86 2.57 -19.32 -15.79
CA ALA A 86 2.21 -19.33 -14.37
C ALA A 86 1.74 -17.94 -13.88
N ARG A 87 2.37 -16.85 -14.33
CA ARG A 87 1.92 -15.47 -14.04
C ARG A 87 0.53 -15.21 -14.58
N LEU A 88 0.28 -15.54 -15.85
CA LEU A 88 -1.04 -15.39 -16.48
C LEU A 88 -2.10 -16.27 -15.79
N SER A 89 -1.75 -17.53 -15.45
CA SER A 89 -2.65 -18.42 -14.71
C SER A 89 -3.01 -17.87 -13.34
N ARG A 90 -2.07 -17.24 -12.63
CA ARG A 90 -2.35 -16.56 -11.35
C ARG A 90 -3.22 -15.33 -11.55
N PHE A 91 -3.03 -14.56 -12.62
CA PHE A 91 -3.87 -13.40 -12.94
C PHE A 91 -5.33 -13.79 -13.17
N LEU A 92 -5.58 -14.83 -13.97
CA LEU A 92 -6.92 -15.29 -14.37
C LEU A 92 -7.63 -16.21 -13.35
N SER A 93 -6.91 -16.82 -12.41
CA SER A 93 -7.53 -17.73 -11.42
C SER A 93 -8.63 -17.02 -10.62
N GLY A 94 -9.81 -17.62 -10.52
CA GLY A 94 -10.98 -17.03 -9.87
C GLY A 94 -11.82 -16.09 -10.74
N VAL A 95 -11.39 -15.77 -11.96
CA VAL A 95 -12.19 -15.01 -12.93
C VAL A 95 -13.30 -15.88 -13.49
N ARG A 96 -14.51 -15.35 -13.60
CA ARG A 96 -15.64 -16.01 -14.25
C ARG A 96 -15.65 -15.71 -15.74
N ILE A 97 -15.96 -16.71 -16.53
CA ILE A 97 -16.05 -16.62 -17.99
C ILE A 97 -17.36 -17.20 -18.49
N GLU A 98 -17.84 -16.66 -19.60
CA GLU A 98 -18.87 -17.28 -20.43
C GLU A 98 -18.21 -18.14 -21.51
N THR A 99 -18.77 -19.32 -21.73
CA THR A 99 -18.42 -20.17 -22.86
C THR A 99 -19.25 -19.81 -24.07
N LEU A 100 -18.62 -19.62 -25.22
CA LEU A 100 -19.30 -19.28 -26.46
C LEU A 100 -19.77 -20.56 -27.18
N ASN A 101 -20.93 -20.52 -27.81
CA ASN A 101 -21.39 -21.55 -28.75
C ASN A 101 -20.87 -21.30 -30.17
N ALA A 102 -21.23 -22.17 -31.12
CA ALA A 102 -20.82 -22.07 -32.53
C ALA A 102 -21.20 -20.73 -33.19
N ASN A 103 -22.28 -20.09 -32.73
CA ASN A 103 -22.76 -18.79 -33.22
C ASN A 103 -22.14 -17.60 -32.48
N GLY A 104 -21.16 -17.83 -31.61
CA GLY A 104 -20.51 -16.79 -30.80
C GLY A 104 -21.37 -16.23 -29.66
N LYS A 105 -22.51 -16.86 -29.35
CA LYS A 105 -23.38 -16.47 -28.23
C LYS A 105 -22.96 -17.19 -26.95
N PRO A 106 -23.10 -16.57 -25.77
CA PRO A 106 -22.91 -17.25 -24.50
C PRO A 106 -23.78 -18.51 -24.40
N SER A 107 -23.20 -19.58 -23.86
CA SER A 107 -23.83 -20.88 -23.68
C SER A 107 -23.58 -21.39 -22.27
N GLY A 108 -24.66 -21.72 -21.56
CA GLY A 108 -24.62 -22.20 -20.18
C GLY A 108 -24.33 -21.12 -19.14
N THR A 109 -24.15 -21.54 -17.89
CA THR A 109 -23.83 -20.66 -16.77
C THR A 109 -22.35 -20.25 -16.77
N PRO A 110 -22.00 -19.03 -16.33
CA PRO A 110 -20.61 -18.61 -16.19
C PRO A 110 -19.78 -19.58 -15.35
N ARG A 111 -18.55 -19.85 -15.77
CA ARG A 111 -17.64 -20.80 -15.12
C ARG A 111 -16.41 -20.08 -14.56
N THR A 112 -15.95 -20.48 -13.40
CA THR A 112 -14.75 -19.90 -12.76
C THR A 112 -13.48 -20.60 -13.23
N ILE A 113 -12.51 -19.84 -13.71
CA ILE A 113 -11.18 -20.33 -14.09
C ILE A 113 -10.43 -20.78 -12.83
N LYS A 114 -9.92 -22.01 -12.83
CA LYS A 114 -9.05 -22.54 -11.77
C LYS A 114 -7.58 -22.27 -12.10
N LYS A 115 -7.15 -22.68 -13.29
CA LYS A 115 -5.78 -22.53 -13.81
C LYS A 115 -5.77 -22.61 -15.35
N LEU A 116 -4.60 -22.40 -15.94
CA LEU A 116 -4.35 -22.66 -17.37
C LEU A 116 -3.70 -24.04 -17.58
N SER A 117 -3.97 -24.67 -18.71
CA SER A 117 -3.32 -25.92 -19.14
C SER A 117 -1.81 -25.78 -19.28
N SER A 118 -1.08 -26.89 -19.33
CA SER A 118 0.37 -26.89 -19.61
C SER A 118 0.69 -26.89 -21.11
N ALA A 119 -0.22 -27.37 -21.95
CA ALA A 119 -0.06 -27.46 -23.39
C ALA A 119 -1.29 -26.90 -24.15
N GLY A 120 -1.19 -26.85 -25.49
CA GLY A 120 -2.25 -26.38 -26.38
C GLY A 120 -3.46 -27.31 -26.44
N ALA A 121 -4.60 -26.83 -26.93
CA ALA A 121 -5.82 -27.64 -27.09
C ALA A 121 -5.62 -28.87 -28.00
N ASN A 122 -4.70 -28.82 -28.95
CA ASN A 122 -4.31 -29.96 -29.80
C ASN A 122 -3.44 -31.03 -29.11
N GLN A 123 -2.87 -30.73 -27.93
CA GLN A 123 -2.00 -31.64 -27.19
C GLN A 123 -2.63 -32.08 -25.86
N MET A 124 -3.51 -31.26 -25.30
CA MET A 124 -4.26 -31.62 -24.10
C MET A 124 -5.30 -32.68 -24.44
N SER A 125 -5.22 -33.84 -23.79
CA SER A 125 -6.13 -34.97 -23.97
C SER A 125 -6.95 -35.26 -22.73
N PHE A 126 -8.13 -35.85 -22.92
CA PHE A 126 -8.97 -36.36 -21.85
C PHE A 126 -9.72 -37.61 -22.30
N THR A 127 -10.14 -38.43 -21.33
CA THR A 127 -10.90 -39.66 -21.59
C THR A 127 -12.39 -39.35 -21.57
N MET A 128 -13.12 -39.79 -22.60
CA MET A 128 -14.58 -39.65 -22.64
C MET A 128 -15.27 -40.62 -21.69
N ARG A 129 -16.51 -40.29 -21.30
CA ARG A 129 -17.35 -41.19 -20.47
C ARG A 129 -17.65 -42.52 -21.16
N GLU A 130 -17.75 -42.51 -22.48
CA GLU A 130 -18.05 -43.69 -23.32
C GLU A 130 -16.78 -44.49 -23.69
N GLY A 131 -15.62 -44.10 -23.16
CA GLY A 131 -14.33 -44.67 -23.52
C GLY A 131 -13.65 -43.94 -24.69
N GLY A 132 -12.33 -44.10 -24.80
CA GLY A 132 -11.49 -43.43 -25.80
C GLY A 132 -10.92 -42.08 -25.33
N THR A 133 -9.74 -41.77 -25.86
CA THR A 133 -8.99 -40.55 -25.54
C THR A 133 -9.02 -39.63 -26.76
N LEU A 134 -9.46 -38.38 -26.59
CA LEU A 134 -9.37 -37.34 -27.61
C LEU A 134 -8.63 -36.13 -27.06
N THR A 135 -8.01 -35.37 -27.96
CA THR A 135 -7.54 -34.03 -27.64
C THR A 135 -8.71 -33.06 -27.51
N VAL A 136 -8.53 -31.96 -26.78
CA VAL A 136 -9.56 -30.91 -26.65
C VAL A 136 -9.95 -30.37 -28.03
N ALA A 137 -8.97 -30.14 -28.92
CA ALA A 137 -9.24 -29.71 -30.29
C ALA A 137 -10.08 -30.72 -31.08
N GLN A 138 -9.76 -32.02 -30.99
CA GLN A 138 -10.53 -33.08 -31.65
C GLN A 138 -11.95 -33.20 -31.11
N TYR A 139 -12.13 -33.03 -29.80
CA TYR A 139 -13.45 -33.04 -29.17
C TYR A 139 -14.36 -31.91 -29.69
N PHE A 140 -13.85 -30.68 -29.74
CA PHE A 140 -14.64 -29.55 -30.28
C PHE A 140 -14.97 -29.74 -31.77
N GLN A 141 -14.05 -30.29 -32.56
CA GLN A 141 -14.32 -30.63 -33.95
C GLN A 141 -15.41 -31.71 -34.08
N ARG A 142 -15.30 -32.81 -33.33
CA ARG A 142 -16.19 -33.97 -33.49
C ARG A 142 -17.57 -33.77 -32.85
N THR A 143 -17.62 -33.21 -31.66
CA THR A 143 -18.86 -33.12 -30.86
C THR A 143 -19.60 -31.80 -31.07
N HIS A 144 -18.88 -30.71 -31.34
CA HIS A 144 -19.47 -29.38 -31.54
C HIS A 144 -19.40 -28.88 -32.99
N ASN A 145 -18.90 -29.70 -33.92
CA ASN A 145 -18.66 -29.33 -35.31
C ASN A 145 -17.90 -27.99 -35.44
N ARG A 146 -16.89 -27.79 -34.58
CA ARG A 146 -16.17 -26.52 -34.44
C ARG A 146 -14.67 -26.72 -34.55
N ALA A 147 -14.11 -26.33 -35.70
CA ALA A 147 -12.67 -26.22 -35.87
C ALA A 147 -12.15 -25.02 -35.08
N LEU A 148 -11.18 -25.25 -34.19
CA LEU A 148 -10.49 -24.17 -33.48
C LEU A 148 -9.57 -23.44 -34.47
N ARG A 149 -9.60 -22.10 -34.47
CA ARG A 149 -8.68 -21.29 -35.28
C ARG A 149 -7.27 -21.31 -34.69
N PHE A 150 -7.18 -21.43 -33.37
CA PHE A 150 -5.91 -21.45 -32.66
C PHE A 150 -5.77 -22.70 -31.77
N PRO A 151 -5.64 -23.90 -32.35
CA PRO A 151 -5.61 -25.15 -31.60
C PRO A 151 -4.33 -25.31 -30.74
N ASP A 152 -3.27 -24.57 -31.05
CA ASP A 152 -2.00 -24.57 -30.30
C ASP A 152 -2.07 -23.79 -28.98
N LEU A 153 -3.11 -22.98 -28.75
CA LEU A 153 -3.19 -22.13 -27.56
C LEU A 153 -3.62 -22.91 -26.33
N LEU A 154 -3.25 -22.37 -25.18
CA LEU A 154 -3.70 -22.83 -23.87
C LEU A 154 -5.23 -23.03 -23.80
N CYS A 155 -5.64 -23.86 -22.84
CA CYS A 155 -7.01 -24.00 -22.40
C CYS A 155 -7.14 -23.43 -20.98
N VAL A 156 -8.33 -22.93 -20.63
CA VAL A 156 -8.69 -22.75 -19.23
C VAL A 156 -9.17 -24.07 -18.65
N GLU A 157 -8.73 -24.39 -17.45
CA GLU A 157 -9.30 -25.47 -16.65
C GLU A 157 -10.26 -24.85 -15.62
N VAL A 158 -11.51 -25.30 -15.59
CA VAL A 158 -12.52 -24.84 -14.64
C VAL A 158 -12.68 -25.81 -13.47
N GLY A 159 -13.49 -25.45 -12.46
CA GLY A 159 -13.57 -26.17 -11.18
C GLY A 159 -13.81 -27.68 -11.25
N ASN A 160 -14.57 -28.17 -12.23
CA ASN A 160 -14.85 -29.60 -12.43
C ASN A 160 -13.80 -30.32 -13.30
N GLY A 161 -12.67 -29.68 -13.62
CA GLY A 161 -11.60 -30.25 -14.45
C GLY A 161 -11.81 -30.13 -15.95
N ALA A 162 -12.93 -29.57 -16.43
CA ALA A 162 -13.16 -29.38 -17.85
C ALA A 162 -12.16 -28.37 -18.44
N LEU A 163 -11.61 -28.72 -19.61
CA LEU A 163 -10.70 -27.88 -20.38
C LEU A 163 -11.48 -27.18 -21.50
N ILE A 164 -11.39 -25.86 -21.54
CA ILE A 164 -12.07 -25.03 -22.54
C ILE A 164 -11.01 -24.21 -23.28
N PRO A 165 -10.93 -24.25 -24.62
CA PRO A 165 -10.00 -23.42 -25.39
C PRO A 165 -10.20 -21.92 -25.12
N LEU A 166 -9.11 -21.14 -25.05
CA LEU A 166 -9.20 -19.69 -24.81
C LEU A 166 -10.12 -18.97 -25.81
N GLU A 167 -10.13 -19.44 -27.06
CA GLU A 167 -10.95 -18.90 -28.15
C GLU A 167 -12.47 -19.00 -27.88
N MET A 168 -12.88 -19.93 -27.00
CA MET A 168 -14.27 -20.17 -26.66
C MET A 168 -14.70 -19.44 -25.38
N CYS A 169 -13.85 -18.57 -24.83
CA CYS A 169 -14.05 -17.93 -23.54
C CYS A 169 -14.17 -16.41 -23.66
N LYS A 170 -15.10 -15.82 -22.90
CA LYS A 170 -15.24 -14.36 -22.74
C LYS A 170 -15.33 -14.00 -21.26
N ILE A 171 -14.63 -12.95 -20.82
CA ILE A 171 -14.77 -12.40 -19.46
C ILE A 171 -16.08 -11.60 -19.37
N THR A 172 -16.89 -11.89 -18.35
CA THR A 172 -18.12 -11.14 -18.07
C THR A 172 -17.80 -9.78 -17.44
N GLU A 173 -18.64 -8.80 -17.73
CA GLU A 173 -18.47 -7.44 -17.23
C GLU A 173 -18.66 -7.34 -15.70
N GLY A 174 -18.02 -6.34 -15.08
CA GLY A 174 -18.27 -5.98 -13.69
C GLY A 174 -17.59 -6.87 -12.66
N GLN A 175 -16.60 -7.66 -13.08
CA GLN A 175 -15.86 -8.53 -12.17
C GLN A 175 -14.75 -7.77 -11.47
N ILE A 176 -14.94 -7.51 -10.17
CA ILE A 176 -13.96 -6.82 -9.32
C ILE A 176 -12.71 -7.68 -9.12
N MET A 177 -11.55 -7.11 -9.45
CA MET A 177 -10.26 -7.70 -9.12
C MET A 177 -9.94 -7.47 -7.64
N ARG A 178 -9.95 -8.54 -6.86
CA ARG A 178 -9.62 -8.53 -5.42
C ARG A 178 -8.13 -8.75 -5.13
N LYS A 179 -7.34 -8.97 -6.18
CA LYS A 179 -5.89 -9.20 -6.10
C LYS A 179 -5.15 -7.86 -6.07
N GLN A 180 -3.89 -7.89 -5.66
CA GLN A 180 -3.02 -6.72 -5.71
C GLN A 180 -2.90 -6.23 -7.16
N VAL A 181 -3.09 -4.92 -7.35
CA VAL A 181 -2.87 -4.27 -8.64
C VAL A 181 -1.38 -4.38 -8.99
N PRO A 182 -1.02 -4.70 -10.25
CA PRO A 182 0.37 -4.72 -10.66
C PRO A 182 1.07 -3.38 -10.37
N PRO A 183 2.29 -3.37 -9.78
CA PRO A 183 2.98 -2.15 -9.38
C PRO A 183 3.04 -1.09 -10.49
N GLU A 184 3.29 -1.53 -11.73
CA GLU A 184 3.36 -0.72 -12.95
C GLU A 184 2.05 0.03 -13.28
N LYS A 185 0.90 -0.44 -12.77
CA LYS A 185 -0.40 0.21 -12.96
C LYS A 185 -0.83 1.11 -11.81
N THR A 186 -0.11 1.09 -10.69
CA THR A 186 -0.47 1.85 -9.48
C THR A 186 -0.63 3.34 -9.76
N LYS A 187 0.26 3.93 -10.58
CA LYS A 187 0.16 5.34 -10.98
C LYS A 187 -1.16 5.63 -11.71
N ALA A 188 -1.53 4.79 -12.67
CA ALA A 188 -2.78 4.98 -13.43
C ALA A 188 -4.03 4.87 -12.53
N VAL A 189 -3.99 4.01 -11.50
CA VAL A 189 -5.04 3.93 -10.47
C VAL A 189 -5.10 5.20 -9.64
N LEU A 190 -3.96 5.70 -9.16
CA LEU A 190 -3.88 6.93 -8.39
C LEU A 190 -4.37 8.14 -9.19
N ASP A 191 -3.95 8.27 -10.45
CA ASP A 191 -4.35 9.36 -11.34
C ASP A 191 -5.87 9.35 -11.59
N PHE A 192 -6.49 8.17 -11.67
CA PHE A 192 -7.94 8.06 -11.80
C PHE A 192 -8.67 8.28 -10.47
N ALA A 193 -8.14 7.77 -9.36
CA ALA A 193 -8.78 7.87 -8.05
C ALA A 193 -8.74 9.29 -7.48
N THR A 194 -7.68 10.04 -7.79
CA THR A 194 -7.44 11.38 -7.24
C THR A 194 -8.27 12.44 -7.96
N LYS A 195 -8.99 13.25 -7.18
CA LYS A 195 -9.71 14.45 -7.66
C LYS A 195 -9.41 15.61 -6.72
N ARG A 196 -9.40 16.84 -7.25
CA ARG A 196 -9.30 18.04 -6.39
C ARG A 196 -10.58 18.19 -5.55
N PRO A 197 -10.54 18.82 -4.37
CA PRO A 197 -11.70 18.88 -3.48
C PRO A 197 -13.00 19.39 -4.13
N PRO A 198 -12.99 20.46 -4.96
CA PRO A 198 -14.22 20.91 -5.64
C PRO A 198 -14.78 19.88 -6.62
N GLU A 199 -13.92 19.23 -7.41
CA GLU A 199 -14.28 18.19 -8.37
C GLU A 199 -14.79 16.92 -7.67
N ARG A 200 -14.18 16.55 -6.54
CA ARG A 200 -14.63 15.44 -5.69
C ARG A 200 -16.01 15.72 -5.15
N LEU A 201 -16.25 16.92 -4.60
CA LEU A 201 -17.55 17.34 -4.09
C LEU A 201 -18.62 17.34 -5.19
N ALA A 202 -18.30 17.85 -6.38
CA ALA A 202 -19.20 17.82 -7.53
C ALA A 202 -19.54 16.37 -7.93
N SER A 203 -18.55 15.47 -7.93
CA SER A 203 -18.76 14.04 -8.23
C SER A 203 -19.65 13.35 -7.18
N ILE A 204 -19.47 13.67 -5.89
CA ILE A 204 -20.32 13.13 -4.80
C ILE A 204 -21.76 13.63 -4.97
N LYS A 205 -21.96 14.93 -5.26
CA LYS A 205 -23.28 15.51 -5.50
C LYS A 205 -23.97 14.87 -6.71
N ALA A 206 -23.25 14.68 -7.82
CA ALA A 206 -23.77 14.00 -9.00
C ALA A 206 -24.18 12.54 -8.70
N GLY A 207 -23.46 11.87 -7.79
CA GLY A 207 -23.77 10.51 -7.33
C GLY A 207 -25.13 10.35 -6.66
N LEU A 208 -25.69 11.41 -6.06
CA LEU A 208 -27.04 11.35 -5.47
C LEU A 208 -28.10 11.00 -6.52
N GLY A 209 -27.98 11.56 -7.74
CA GLY A 209 -28.88 11.23 -8.85
C GLY A 209 -28.75 9.80 -9.37
N VAL A 210 -27.63 9.12 -9.09
CA VAL A 210 -27.43 7.69 -9.39
C VAL A 210 -28.02 6.81 -8.30
N LEU A 211 -27.93 7.27 -7.05
CA LEU A 211 -28.40 6.54 -5.87
C LEU A 211 -29.92 6.51 -5.75
N GLN A 212 -30.58 7.61 -6.14
CA GLN A 212 -32.04 7.74 -6.20
C GLN A 212 -32.74 7.21 -4.95
N TYR A 213 -32.28 7.57 -3.75
CA TYR A 213 -32.85 7.06 -2.50
C TYR A 213 -34.34 7.39 -2.41
N GLY A 214 -34.73 8.57 -2.88
CA GLY A 214 -36.12 8.99 -2.96
C GLY A 214 -37.01 8.12 -3.86
N GLN A 215 -36.45 7.39 -4.84
CA GLN A 215 -37.18 6.46 -5.73
C GLN A 215 -37.11 5.00 -5.28
N SER A 216 -36.29 4.68 -4.27
CA SER A 216 -36.16 3.33 -3.76
C SER A 216 -37.43 2.91 -3.00
N GLU A 217 -38.10 1.87 -3.49
CA GLU A 217 -39.28 1.29 -2.83
C GLU A 217 -38.94 0.84 -1.40
N TYR A 218 -37.75 0.26 -1.20
CA TYR A 218 -37.27 -0.16 0.11
C TYR A 218 -37.15 1.02 1.10
N VAL A 219 -36.54 2.13 0.68
CA VAL A 219 -36.39 3.32 1.55
C VAL A 219 -37.76 3.84 1.99
N ARG A 220 -38.72 3.90 1.05
CA ARG A 220 -40.10 4.34 1.31
C ARG A 220 -40.86 3.38 2.24
N GLN A 221 -40.74 2.06 2.02
CA GLN A 221 -41.41 1.05 2.86
C GLN A 221 -40.95 1.10 4.32
N PHE A 222 -39.67 1.42 4.57
CA PHE A 222 -39.12 1.61 5.91
C PHE A 222 -39.43 2.99 6.51
N GLY A 223 -40.22 3.83 5.83
CA GLY A 223 -40.58 5.18 6.29
C GLY A 223 -39.39 6.15 6.35
N LEU A 224 -38.29 5.83 5.68
CA LEU A 224 -37.10 6.68 5.66
C LEU A 224 -37.29 7.79 4.60
N GLN A 225 -36.91 9.01 4.97
CA GLN A 225 -36.88 10.15 4.05
C GLN A 225 -35.44 10.66 3.96
N VAL A 226 -34.91 10.67 2.75
CA VAL A 226 -33.57 11.21 2.48
C VAL A 226 -33.73 12.57 1.81
N ASP A 227 -33.24 13.60 2.49
CA ASP A 227 -33.25 14.96 1.99
C ASP A 227 -32.12 15.16 0.97
N GLU A 228 -32.41 14.85 -0.29
CA GLU A 228 -31.47 15.04 -1.39
C GLU A 228 -31.37 16.51 -1.83
N ALA A 229 -32.38 17.34 -1.52
CA ALA A 229 -32.48 18.73 -1.96
C ALA A 229 -31.50 19.66 -1.23
N ASN A 230 -31.25 19.41 0.05
CA ASN A 230 -30.34 20.22 0.86
C ASN A 230 -28.84 19.90 0.64
N GLY A 231 -28.53 18.82 -0.09
CA GLY A 231 -27.16 18.46 -0.45
C GLY A 231 -26.27 18.15 0.77
N PRO A 232 -24.93 18.32 0.65
CA PRO A 232 -24.00 18.04 1.74
C PRO A 232 -24.25 18.93 2.98
N LEU A 233 -24.19 18.32 4.16
CA LEU A 233 -24.34 19.04 5.43
C LEU A 233 -23.26 20.13 5.59
N SER A 234 -23.69 21.36 5.86
CA SER A 234 -22.79 22.46 6.23
C SER A 234 -22.60 22.49 7.74
N ILE A 235 -21.34 22.65 8.18
CA ILE A 235 -20.97 22.72 9.60
C ILE A 235 -20.00 23.88 9.84
N SER A 236 -20.08 24.51 11.02
CA SER A 236 -19.07 25.48 11.45
C SER A 236 -17.81 24.75 11.92
N ALA A 237 -16.68 25.05 11.29
CA ALA A 237 -15.37 24.51 11.67
C ALA A 237 -14.49 25.58 12.33
N ARG A 238 -13.50 25.13 13.10
CA ARG A 238 -12.46 26.01 13.68
C ARG A 238 -11.12 25.65 13.07
N VAL A 239 -10.38 26.66 12.61
CA VAL A 239 -8.98 26.51 12.19
C VAL A 239 -8.11 26.85 13.40
N LEU A 240 -7.42 25.85 13.94
CA LEU A 240 -6.54 26.06 15.09
C LEU A 240 -5.26 26.76 14.65
N ILE A 241 -4.75 27.64 15.52
CA ILE A 241 -3.46 28.31 15.30
C ILE A 241 -2.35 27.26 15.44
N PRO A 242 -1.48 27.09 14.43
CA PRO A 242 -0.40 26.11 14.52
C PRO A 242 0.65 26.54 15.55
N PRO A 243 1.33 25.57 16.21
CA PRO A 243 2.36 25.89 17.18
C PRO A 243 3.57 26.54 16.51
N THR A 244 4.23 27.44 17.22
CA THR A 244 5.54 27.95 16.81
C THR A 244 6.57 26.82 16.92
N LEU A 245 7.38 26.62 15.88
CA LEU A 245 8.50 25.68 15.87
C LEU A 245 9.81 26.43 16.13
N LYS A 246 10.65 25.86 17.00
CA LYS A 246 11.99 26.35 17.32
C LYS A 246 13.07 25.51 16.62
N TYR A 247 14.01 26.21 16.03
CA TYR A 247 15.20 25.72 15.33
C TYR A 247 16.47 26.05 16.13
N GLY A 248 17.63 25.60 15.64
CA GLY A 248 18.90 25.83 16.31
C GLY A 248 19.20 27.33 16.44
N PRO A 249 19.85 27.77 17.53
CA PRO A 249 20.10 29.20 17.80
C PRO A 249 20.97 29.88 16.73
N THR A 250 21.73 29.10 15.97
CA THR A 250 22.57 29.58 14.84
C THR A 250 21.80 29.70 13.52
N SER A 251 20.49 29.44 13.51
CA SER A 251 19.62 29.65 12.34
C SER A 251 19.39 31.13 12.10
N ARG A 252 19.31 31.56 10.83
CA ARG A 252 18.88 32.94 10.51
C ARG A 252 17.44 33.19 10.95
N GLN A 253 16.61 32.15 10.89
CA GLN A 253 15.24 32.16 11.39
C GLN A 253 15.04 31.06 12.43
N ALA A 254 15.33 31.36 13.70
CA ALA A 254 15.23 30.38 14.78
C ALA A 254 13.79 30.01 15.19
N ASN A 255 12.78 30.81 14.81
CA ASN A 255 11.38 30.55 15.12
C ASN A 255 10.52 30.67 13.85
N ILE A 256 9.57 29.76 13.67
CA ILE A 256 8.60 29.80 12.56
C ILE A 256 7.22 29.36 13.02
N VAL A 257 6.19 30.03 12.53
CA VAL A 257 4.80 29.56 12.62
C VAL A 257 4.45 28.92 11.27
N PRO A 258 4.14 27.62 11.21
CA PRO A 258 3.74 26.96 9.98
C PRO A 258 2.55 27.64 9.30
N ARG A 259 2.48 27.57 7.97
CA ARG A 259 1.33 28.05 7.19
C ARG A 259 0.76 26.89 6.39
N ASP A 260 -0.55 26.71 6.47
CA ASP A 260 -1.28 25.63 5.78
C ASP A 260 -0.66 24.22 6.03
N GLY A 261 -0.13 24.01 7.23
CA GLY A 261 0.51 22.75 7.63
C GLY A 261 1.91 22.53 7.05
N ALA A 262 2.51 23.51 6.38
CA ALA A 262 3.81 23.39 5.73
C ALA A 262 4.85 24.38 6.27
N TRP A 263 6.11 23.95 6.23
CA TRP A 263 7.30 24.75 6.49
C TRP A 263 8.51 24.10 5.82
N ASN A 264 9.63 24.82 5.71
CA ASN A 264 10.87 24.32 5.10
C ASN A 264 12.10 24.61 5.96
N MET A 265 13.22 23.98 5.60
CA MET A 265 14.52 24.10 6.27
C MET A 265 15.40 25.24 5.70
N ILE A 266 14.90 26.03 4.74
CA ILE A 266 15.71 27.09 4.12
C ILE A 266 16.08 28.12 5.20
N ASP A 267 17.37 28.47 5.25
CA ASP A 267 17.97 29.38 6.24
C ASP A 267 17.87 28.93 7.71
N LYS A 268 17.64 27.62 7.93
CA LYS A 268 17.45 27.03 9.26
C LYS A 268 18.40 25.88 9.51
N ARG A 269 18.90 25.81 10.74
CA ARG A 269 19.72 24.72 11.28
C ARG A 269 18.92 23.93 12.29
N PHE A 270 19.21 22.65 12.42
CA PHE A 270 18.53 21.79 13.39
C PHE A 270 18.67 22.32 14.81
N TYR A 271 17.63 22.11 15.62
CA TYR A 271 17.60 22.50 17.04
C TYR A 271 18.80 21.93 17.80
N GLN A 272 19.07 20.65 17.58
CA GLN A 272 20.28 19.97 18.02
C GLN A 272 20.83 19.13 16.86
N GLY A 273 21.86 19.65 16.19
CA GLY A 273 22.61 18.90 15.19
C GLY A 273 23.41 17.76 15.81
N THR A 274 23.60 16.69 15.05
CA THR A 274 24.48 15.57 15.39
C THR A 274 25.82 15.67 14.63
N THR A 275 26.73 14.74 14.92
CA THR A 275 28.01 14.60 14.22
C THR A 275 28.05 13.27 13.46
N ILE A 276 28.28 13.34 12.15
CA ILE A 276 28.65 12.19 11.32
C ILE A 276 30.15 12.01 11.46
N GLU A 277 30.52 11.02 12.26
CA GLU A 277 31.92 10.76 12.55
C GLU A 277 32.57 9.97 11.42
N ARG A 278 31.86 8.93 10.93
CA ARG A 278 32.37 7.93 9.99
C ARG A 278 31.21 7.41 9.17
N TRP A 279 31.36 7.36 7.86
CA TRP A 279 30.30 6.89 6.99
C TRP A 279 30.86 6.24 5.73
N ALA A 280 30.00 5.47 5.05
CA ALA A 280 30.33 4.81 3.81
C ALA A 280 29.10 4.75 2.89
N ILE A 281 29.36 4.59 1.59
CA ILE A 281 28.33 4.48 0.56
C ILE A 281 28.34 3.09 -0.07
N VAL A 282 27.17 2.49 -0.24
CA VAL A 282 26.99 1.21 -0.95
C VAL A 282 26.09 1.45 -2.16
N ILE A 283 26.57 1.11 -3.35
CA ILE A 283 25.89 1.43 -4.61
C ILE A 283 25.44 0.13 -5.28
N TYR A 284 24.13 -0.06 -5.37
CA TYR A 284 23.50 -1.18 -6.06
C TYR A 284 23.02 -0.84 -7.48
N GLU A 285 23.05 0.44 -7.85
CA GLU A 285 22.79 0.88 -9.22
C GLU A 285 23.97 0.55 -10.13
N ARG A 286 23.67 0.32 -11.41
CA ARG A 286 24.64 -0.03 -12.44
C ARG A 286 25.54 1.15 -12.74
N THR A 287 26.82 0.86 -12.97
CA THR A 287 27.87 1.85 -13.26
C THR A 287 27.60 2.70 -14.50
N ASN A 288 26.78 2.21 -15.45
CA ASN A 288 26.38 2.98 -16.62
C ASN A 288 25.30 4.03 -16.33
N ARG A 289 24.54 3.89 -15.24
CA ARG A 289 23.53 4.85 -14.77
C ARG A 289 24.04 5.73 -13.62
N PHE A 290 24.93 5.20 -12.80
CA PHE A 290 25.56 5.88 -11.68
C PHE A 290 27.07 5.64 -11.73
N ARG A 291 27.80 6.64 -12.21
CA ARG A 291 29.25 6.61 -12.45
C ARG A 291 30.02 7.07 -11.21
N GLU A 292 31.34 6.88 -11.22
CA GLU A 292 32.21 7.32 -10.12
C GLU A 292 32.18 8.84 -9.86
N ASN A 293 32.04 9.65 -10.92
CA ASN A 293 31.83 11.10 -10.77
C ASN A 293 30.54 11.40 -10.02
N ASP A 294 29.46 10.67 -10.29
CA ASP A 294 28.18 10.84 -9.61
C ASP A 294 28.29 10.49 -8.11
N ALA A 295 29.09 9.48 -7.76
CA ALA A 295 29.40 9.15 -6.36
C ALA A 295 30.13 10.29 -5.65
N THR A 296 31.10 10.92 -6.33
CA THR A 296 31.89 12.03 -5.79
C THR A 296 31.04 13.29 -5.60
N GLU A 297 30.16 13.60 -6.57
CA GLU A 297 29.19 14.69 -6.47
C GLU A 297 28.21 14.48 -5.31
N VAL A 298 27.71 13.25 -5.13
CA VAL A 298 26.84 12.90 -3.99
C VAL A 298 27.56 13.09 -2.65
N ILE A 299 28.84 12.71 -2.56
CA ILE A 299 29.63 12.90 -1.33
C ILE A 299 29.73 14.40 -1.00
N ALA A 300 30.18 15.20 -1.97
CA ALA A 300 30.34 16.64 -1.77
C ALA A 300 29.01 17.32 -1.43
N GLY A 301 27.95 17.02 -2.20
CA GLY A 301 26.61 17.59 -1.99
C GLY A 301 26.01 17.20 -0.64
N LEU A 302 26.21 15.96 -0.17
CA LEU A 302 25.72 15.54 1.14
C LEU A 302 26.45 16.25 2.29
N ILE A 303 27.78 16.38 2.20
CA ILE A 303 28.58 17.09 3.19
C ILE A 303 28.14 18.57 3.27
N GLU A 304 27.98 19.21 2.12
CA GLU A 304 27.51 20.61 2.05
C GLU A 304 26.10 20.77 2.63
N ALA A 305 25.17 19.88 2.25
CA ALA A 305 23.81 19.90 2.77
C ALA A 305 23.79 19.72 4.30
N CYS A 306 24.56 18.76 4.84
CA CYS A 306 24.72 18.54 6.28
C CYS A 306 25.22 19.80 6.99
N LYS A 307 26.27 20.44 6.45
CA LYS A 307 26.84 21.68 7.00
C LYS A 307 25.81 22.81 7.03
N ASN A 308 25.02 22.96 5.98
CA ASN A 308 23.99 24.00 5.87
C ASN A 308 22.90 23.88 6.93
N VAL A 309 22.56 22.65 7.33
CA VAL A 309 21.56 22.38 8.39
C VAL A 309 22.16 22.18 9.79
N GLY A 310 23.48 22.36 9.94
CA GLY A 310 24.16 22.30 11.24
C GLY A 310 24.52 20.89 11.72
N ILE A 311 24.63 19.91 10.81
CA ILE A 311 25.29 18.62 11.09
C ILE A 311 26.78 18.76 10.81
N GLU A 312 27.61 18.36 11.78
CA GLU A 312 29.06 18.27 11.58
C GLU A 312 29.41 16.95 10.87
N VAL A 313 30.21 17.00 9.81
CA VAL A 313 30.73 15.79 9.14
C VAL A 313 32.25 15.75 9.28
N ARG A 314 32.77 14.77 10.02
CA ARG A 314 34.23 14.66 10.27
C ARG A 314 34.95 13.88 9.18
N GLU A 315 34.37 12.77 8.75
CA GLU A 315 34.88 12.00 7.61
C GLU A 315 34.49 12.69 6.30
N GLN A 316 35.47 13.36 5.68
CA GLN A 316 35.29 14.09 4.43
C GLN A 316 35.51 13.22 3.18
N ASN A 317 36.13 12.05 3.33
CA ASN A 317 36.45 11.14 2.23
C ASN A 317 35.95 9.71 2.54
N PRO A 318 34.63 9.48 2.62
CA PRO A 318 34.07 8.17 2.92
C PRO A 318 34.45 7.15 1.84
N ILE A 319 34.52 5.87 2.23
CA ILE A 319 34.63 4.80 1.24
C ILE A 319 33.29 4.61 0.53
N TYR A 320 33.33 4.26 -0.76
CA TYR A 320 32.16 3.81 -1.50
C TYR A 320 32.45 2.52 -2.28
N ARG A 321 31.44 1.64 -2.39
CA ARG A 321 31.57 0.34 -3.09
C ARG A 321 30.33 0.04 -3.93
N TYR A 322 30.56 -0.35 -5.18
CA TYR A 322 29.54 -0.96 -6.02
C TYR A 322 29.31 -2.41 -5.61
N GLN A 323 28.06 -2.83 -5.50
CA GLN A 323 27.66 -4.17 -5.06
C GLN A 323 26.59 -4.76 -5.95
N ASN A 324 26.53 -6.10 -5.99
CA ASN A 324 25.51 -6.81 -6.74
C ASN A 324 24.23 -6.98 -5.89
N ALA A 325 23.12 -6.39 -6.33
CA ALA A 325 21.82 -6.47 -5.65
C ALA A 325 21.24 -7.90 -5.59
N GLN A 326 21.71 -8.81 -6.44
CA GLN A 326 21.33 -10.23 -6.41
C GLN A 326 22.16 -11.05 -5.39
N GLY A 327 23.21 -10.47 -4.81
CA GLY A 327 24.03 -11.11 -3.79
C GLY A 327 23.40 -11.07 -2.40
N ARG A 328 24.12 -11.60 -1.40
CA ARG A 328 23.71 -11.51 0.01
C ARG A 328 23.97 -10.11 0.55
N VAL A 329 22.95 -9.25 0.46
CA VAL A 329 22.99 -7.83 0.89
C VAL A 329 23.58 -7.66 2.29
N ALA A 330 23.14 -8.46 3.27
CA ALA A 330 23.64 -8.35 4.65
C ALA A 330 25.16 -8.55 4.77
N ASP A 331 25.74 -9.45 3.98
CA ASP A 331 27.18 -9.74 4.03
C ASP A 331 27.97 -8.64 3.31
N GLN A 332 27.44 -8.12 2.21
CA GLN A 332 28.00 -6.96 1.49
C GLN A 332 28.02 -5.71 2.36
N LEU A 333 26.92 -5.41 3.06
CA LEU A 333 26.84 -4.27 3.99
C LEU A 333 27.83 -4.42 5.15
N ARG A 334 27.96 -5.64 5.71
CA ARG A 334 28.95 -5.93 6.75
C ARG A 334 30.37 -5.75 6.25
N ALA A 335 30.68 -6.21 5.04
CA ALA A 335 32.01 -6.05 4.45
C ALA A 335 32.39 -4.57 4.30
N VAL A 336 31.50 -3.73 3.76
CA VAL A 336 31.74 -2.29 3.65
C VAL A 336 31.85 -1.62 5.02
N GLY A 337 31.01 -2.02 5.98
CA GLY A 337 31.11 -1.55 7.36
C GLY A 337 32.47 -1.86 8.00
N SER A 338 32.98 -3.08 7.82
CA SER A 338 34.30 -3.50 8.31
C SER A 338 35.44 -2.78 7.60
N GLU A 339 35.33 -2.52 6.30
CA GLU A 339 36.32 -1.75 5.55
C GLU A 339 36.39 -0.29 6.07
N CYS A 340 35.23 0.32 6.30
CA CYS A 340 35.15 1.65 6.91
C CYS A 340 35.76 1.65 8.31
N ALA A 341 35.53 0.59 9.09
CA ALA A 341 36.14 0.42 10.41
C ALA A 341 37.66 0.29 10.34
N ALA A 342 38.19 -0.50 9.40
CA ALA A 342 39.63 -0.65 9.19
C ALA A 342 40.30 0.69 8.86
N LYS A 343 39.67 1.51 8.01
CA LYS A 343 40.13 2.87 7.72
C LYS A 343 40.12 3.79 8.96
N ASN A 344 39.17 3.59 9.87
CA ASN A 344 38.86 4.50 10.97
C ASN A 344 39.22 3.94 12.36
N GLY A 345 40.38 3.28 12.47
CA GLY A 345 40.92 2.82 13.76
C GLY A 345 40.06 1.77 14.47
N GLY A 346 39.44 0.87 13.69
CA GLY A 346 38.59 -0.21 14.18
C GLY A 346 37.15 0.20 14.53
N LYS A 347 36.75 1.47 14.32
CA LYS A 347 35.41 1.96 14.66
C LYS A 347 34.48 1.93 13.46
N PHE A 348 33.37 1.24 13.58
CA PHE A 348 32.35 1.16 12.53
C PHE A 348 31.74 2.53 12.16
N PRO A 349 31.19 2.66 10.93
CA PRO A 349 30.47 3.85 10.52
C PRO A 349 29.24 4.08 11.38
N ASN A 350 28.94 5.34 11.71
CA ASN A 350 27.66 5.71 12.32
C ASN A 350 26.58 6.01 11.27
N LEU A 351 26.94 6.13 9.99
CA LEU A 351 25.99 6.26 8.87
C LEU A 351 26.41 5.38 7.67
N LEU A 352 25.45 4.66 7.10
CA LEU A 352 25.59 4.00 5.80
C LEU A 352 24.59 4.59 4.81
N VAL A 353 25.07 5.05 3.66
CA VAL A 353 24.25 5.60 2.57
C VAL A 353 24.13 4.55 1.47
N ILE A 354 22.90 4.19 1.10
CA ILE A 354 22.65 3.13 0.11
C ILE A 354 22.01 3.74 -1.14
N ILE A 355 22.64 3.55 -2.30
CA ILE A 355 22.13 3.97 -3.62
C ILE A 355 21.51 2.75 -4.29
N LEU A 356 20.25 2.88 -4.73
CA LEU A 356 19.44 1.79 -5.25
C LEU A 356 18.91 2.13 -6.65
N PRO A 357 18.64 1.12 -7.50
CA PRO A 357 17.96 1.35 -8.77
C PRO A 357 16.47 1.66 -8.58
N ASP A 358 15.86 2.37 -9.54
CA ASP A 358 14.47 2.88 -9.48
C ASP A 358 13.39 1.82 -9.21
N ASN A 359 13.67 0.54 -9.48
CA ASN A 359 12.75 -0.59 -9.32
C ASN A 359 12.98 -1.43 -8.05
N ALA A 360 13.87 -1.01 -7.15
CA ALA A 360 14.12 -1.69 -5.87
C ALA A 360 13.10 -1.27 -4.81
N THR A 361 11.87 -1.77 -4.93
CA THR A 361 10.77 -1.53 -3.98
C THR A 361 11.08 -2.08 -2.57
N ASP A 362 12.04 -3.01 -2.44
CA ASP A 362 12.33 -3.74 -1.21
C ASP A 362 13.44 -3.14 -0.33
N ILE A 363 14.06 -2.01 -0.72
CA ILE A 363 15.15 -1.37 0.07
C ILE A 363 14.93 0.16 0.23
N TYR A 364 13.72 0.65 -0.02
CA TYR A 364 13.43 2.08 0.05
C TYR A 364 12.95 2.47 1.45
N GLN A 365 13.80 3.12 2.28
CA GLN A 365 13.46 4.08 3.38
C GLN A 365 14.72 4.58 4.15
N ALA A 366 15.81 4.91 3.45
CA ALA A 366 17.04 5.34 4.12
C ALA A 366 17.15 6.87 4.32
N ILE A 367 16.72 7.67 3.33
CA ILE A 367 17.20 9.06 3.15
C ILE A 367 16.46 10.12 4.00
N LYS A 368 15.26 9.85 4.53
CA LYS A 368 14.45 10.94 5.12
C LYS A 368 14.91 11.43 6.50
N GLN A 369 15.81 10.75 7.22
CA GLN A 369 15.99 11.00 8.67
C GLN A 369 17.42 10.78 9.21
N ILE A 370 18.47 11.32 8.57
CA ILE A 370 19.86 11.15 9.05
C ILE A 370 20.04 11.70 10.48
N ASN A 371 19.65 12.95 10.74
CA ASN A 371 19.85 13.60 12.04
C ASN A 371 19.14 12.84 13.18
N VAL A 372 17.88 12.45 12.98
CA VAL A 372 17.07 11.72 13.98
C VAL A 372 17.62 10.31 14.24
N LYS A 373 18.03 9.59 13.19
CA LYS A 373 18.65 8.25 13.33
C LYS A 373 19.96 8.28 14.11
N LEU A 374 20.67 9.40 14.06
CA LEU A 374 21.90 9.65 14.79
C LEU A 374 21.66 10.33 16.16
N GLY A 375 20.41 10.41 16.62
CA GLY A 375 20.04 10.93 17.94
C GLY A 375 19.94 12.46 18.05
N GLY A 376 20.06 13.19 16.93
CA GLY A 376 19.83 14.63 16.86
C GLY A 376 18.35 15.02 16.92
N ILE A 377 18.09 16.31 17.16
CA ILE A 377 16.74 16.89 17.22
C ILE A 377 16.60 17.91 16.10
N ASN A 378 15.66 17.70 15.18
CA ASN A 378 15.47 18.62 14.05
C ASN A 378 14.86 19.94 14.51
N THR A 379 13.77 19.87 15.26
CA THR A 379 12.96 20.99 15.73
C THR A 379 12.23 20.58 16.99
N ILE A 380 11.87 21.55 17.83
CA ILE A 380 10.92 21.37 18.94
C ILE A 380 9.78 22.37 18.82
N PRO A 381 8.55 22.05 19.28
CA PRO A 381 7.52 23.06 19.45
C PRO A 381 7.91 24.05 20.56
N ASP A 382 7.50 25.31 20.46
CA ASP A 382 7.65 26.27 21.55
C ASP A 382 6.84 25.79 22.77
N PRO A 383 7.45 25.57 23.96
CA PRO A 383 6.74 25.11 25.15
C PRO A 383 5.50 25.92 25.50
N ARG A 384 5.50 27.23 25.20
CA ARG A 384 4.34 28.11 25.41
C ARG A 384 3.12 27.73 24.55
N SER A 385 3.36 27.15 23.38
CA SER A 385 2.32 26.69 22.44
C SER A 385 1.81 25.28 22.77
N VAL A 386 2.55 24.51 23.59
CA VAL A 386 2.27 23.09 23.89
C VAL A 386 2.47 22.78 25.38
N GLN A 387 1.90 23.62 26.25
CA GLN A 387 2.09 23.53 27.70
C GLN A 387 1.74 22.15 28.27
N ILE A 388 0.71 21.51 27.72
CA ILE A 388 0.30 20.17 28.15
C ILE A 388 1.40 19.12 27.92
N LEU A 389 2.23 19.27 26.88
CA LEU A 389 3.29 18.32 26.54
C LEU A 389 4.59 18.60 27.31
N THR A 390 4.86 19.86 27.61
CA THR A 390 6.17 20.35 28.10
C THR A 390 6.17 20.78 29.58
N ASP A 391 5.07 20.54 30.31
CA ASP A 391 4.96 20.88 31.73
C ASP A 391 5.90 20.01 32.60
N PRO A 392 6.90 20.62 33.27
CA PRO A 392 7.85 19.89 34.10
C PRO A 392 7.23 19.34 35.40
N HIS A 393 6.14 19.92 35.90
CA HIS A 393 5.50 19.48 37.15
C HIS A 393 4.64 18.24 36.95
N ASN A 394 4.11 18.08 35.74
CA ASN A 394 3.33 16.92 35.34
C ASN A 394 3.86 16.35 34.03
N PRO A 395 4.97 15.59 34.05
CA PRO A 395 5.58 15.04 32.85
C PRO A 395 4.60 14.17 32.06
N THR A 396 4.51 14.44 30.75
CA THR A 396 3.60 13.75 29.83
C THR A 396 4.36 12.73 28.99
N MET A 397 3.84 11.50 28.92
CA MET A 397 4.20 10.53 27.90
C MET A 397 3.20 10.61 26.74
N VAL A 398 3.71 10.74 25.53
CA VAL A 398 2.96 10.58 24.29
C VAL A 398 3.34 9.23 23.70
N MET A 399 2.32 8.42 23.44
CA MET A 399 2.46 7.08 22.91
C MET A 399 1.66 6.92 21.62
N GLY A 400 2.18 6.13 20.70
CA GLY A 400 1.49 5.72 19.49
C GLY A 400 1.54 4.21 19.34
N ALA A 401 0.45 3.59 18.91
CA ALA A 401 0.42 2.16 18.65
C ALA A 401 -0.28 1.84 17.33
N ASP A 402 0.28 0.90 16.58
CA ASP A 402 -0.27 0.46 15.30
C ASP A 402 -0.08 -1.04 15.07
N VAL A 403 -0.96 -1.60 14.22
CA VAL A 403 -0.93 -3.00 13.79
C VAL A 403 -1.00 -3.06 12.28
N ILE A 404 -0.06 -3.79 11.67
CA ILE A 404 0.00 -4.02 10.24
C ILE A 404 -0.34 -5.48 9.94
N HIS A 405 -1.31 -5.67 9.04
CA HIS A 405 -1.75 -6.99 8.60
C HIS A 405 -1.09 -7.42 7.28
N PRO A 406 -0.96 -8.73 7.05
CA PRO A 406 -0.51 -9.25 5.78
C PRO A 406 -1.53 -8.95 4.67
N ALA A 407 -1.02 -8.85 3.44
CA ALA A 407 -1.83 -8.61 2.24
C ALA A 407 -3.06 -9.54 2.16
N ALA A 408 -4.16 -9.03 1.62
CA ALA A 408 -5.40 -9.79 1.47
C ALA A 408 -5.15 -11.11 0.72
N GLY A 409 -5.65 -12.23 1.26
CA GLY A 409 -5.47 -13.56 0.70
C GLY A 409 -4.14 -14.26 1.06
N SER A 410 -3.25 -13.62 1.82
CA SER A 410 -2.06 -14.29 2.39
C SER A 410 -2.47 -15.24 3.52
N VAL A 411 -1.97 -16.48 3.49
CA VAL A 411 -2.22 -17.53 4.50
C VAL A 411 -0.93 -17.76 5.32
N GLY A 412 -1.05 -17.94 6.63
CA GLY A 412 0.07 -18.28 7.52
C GLY A 412 1.07 -17.13 7.78
N ARG A 413 0.75 -15.89 7.40
CA ARG A 413 1.57 -14.70 7.69
C ARG A 413 1.06 -14.02 8.96
N PRO A 414 1.91 -13.65 9.94
CA PRO A 414 1.48 -12.99 11.16
C PRO A 414 1.13 -11.52 10.94
N SER A 415 0.54 -10.87 11.95
CA SER A 415 0.49 -9.39 12.01
C SER A 415 1.73 -8.87 12.73
N PHE A 416 2.12 -7.63 12.46
CA PHE A 416 3.18 -6.94 13.18
C PHE A 416 2.59 -5.78 13.97
N THR A 417 3.02 -5.62 15.21
CA THR A 417 2.64 -4.50 16.09
C THR A 417 3.84 -3.59 16.33
N ALA A 418 3.57 -2.31 16.52
CA ALA A 418 4.55 -1.34 16.95
C ALA A 418 3.96 -0.42 18.00
N VAL A 419 4.69 -0.20 19.09
CA VAL A 419 4.39 0.80 20.12
C VAL A 419 5.56 1.75 20.21
N VAL A 420 5.29 3.04 20.12
CA VAL A 420 6.28 4.11 20.24
C VAL A 420 5.96 5.01 21.42
N ALA A 421 7.00 5.53 22.09
CA ALA A 421 6.84 6.47 23.21
C ALA A 421 7.96 7.51 23.20
N ASN A 422 7.65 8.77 23.57
CA ASN A 422 8.68 9.80 23.73
C ASN A 422 9.56 9.53 24.96
N VAL A 423 10.84 9.88 24.89
CA VAL A 423 11.80 9.73 26.00
C VAL A 423 12.30 11.05 26.57
N ASP A 424 12.02 12.16 25.89
CA ASP A 424 12.39 13.52 26.27
C ASP A 424 11.16 14.39 26.61
N SER A 425 11.38 15.47 27.37
CA SER A 425 10.35 16.43 27.75
C SER A 425 9.84 17.27 26.58
N ASP A 426 10.64 17.43 25.53
CA ASP A 426 10.29 18.19 24.33
C ASP A 426 9.46 17.39 23.32
N THR A 427 9.20 16.10 23.61
CA THR A 427 8.48 15.17 22.73
C THR A 427 9.11 15.04 21.34
N ALA A 428 10.43 15.16 21.23
CA ALA A 428 11.15 15.14 19.96
C ALA A 428 11.89 13.82 19.69
N LYS A 429 12.11 12.99 20.71
CA LYS A 429 12.78 11.69 20.61
C LYS A 429 11.83 10.57 21.01
N TYR A 430 11.72 9.56 20.14
CA TYR A 430 10.88 8.39 20.36
C TYR A 430 11.70 7.10 20.31
N ILE A 431 11.28 6.12 21.11
CA ILE A 431 11.73 4.73 21.04
C ILE A 431 10.56 3.85 20.60
N ALA A 432 10.85 2.67 20.06
CA ALA A 432 9.86 1.74 19.53
C ALA A 432 10.09 0.32 20.05
N ASP A 433 9.02 -0.37 20.45
CA ASP A 433 8.97 -1.83 20.59
C ASP A 433 8.13 -2.38 19.44
N CYS A 434 8.59 -3.47 18.81
CA CYS A 434 7.90 -4.10 17.70
C CYS A 434 7.75 -5.59 17.96
N ARG A 435 6.55 -6.13 17.81
CA ARG A 435 6.27 -7.55 18.06
C ARG A 435 5.50 -8.20 16.93
N VAL A 436 5.52 -9.53 16.95
CA VAL A 436 4.78 -10.38 16.02
C VAL A 436 3.61 -10.97 16.80
N GLN A 437 2.43 -10.95 16.20
CA GLN A 437 1.24 -11.55 16.82
C GLN A 437 0.39 -12.29 15.81
N THR A 438 -0.69 -12.87 16.30
CA THR A 438 -1.67 -13.63 15.52
C THR A 438 -2.14 -12.84 14.27
N SER A 439 -2.31 -13.57 13.16
CA SER A 439 -2.67 -12.98 11.88
C SER A 439 -4.04 -12.29 11.93
N ARG A 440 -4.11 -11.07 11.37
CA ARG A 440 -5.34 -10.25 11.26
C ARG A 440 -6.01 -9.92 12.59
N GLN A 441 -5.26 -9.96 13.68
CA GLN A 441 -5.71 -9.54 15.00
C GLN A 441 -5.36 -8.06 15.23
N GLU A 442 -6.37 -7.23 15.48
CA GLU A 442 -6.21 -5.78 15.70
C GLU A 442 -5.82 -5.41 17.14
N MET A 443 -6.13 -6.28 18.09
CA MET A 443 -5.78 -6.13 19.50
C MET A 443 -4.30 -6.48 19.70
N ILE A 444 -3.54 -5.58 20.33
CA ILE A 444 -2.13 -5.81 20.62
C ILE A 444 -2.05 -6.70 21.86
N GLU A 445 -1.62 -7.95 21.70
CA GLU A 445 -1.56 -8.95 22.78
C GLU A 445 -0.64 -8.50 23.91
N ASP A 446 0.54 -8.02 23.54
CA ASP A 446 1.64 -7.71 24.46
C ASP A 446 1.69 -6.22 24.86
N LEU A 447 0.60 -5.48 24.68
CA LEU A 447 0.60 -4.01 24.81
C LEU A 447 1.20 -3.54 26.13
N GLU A 448 0.88 -4.25 27.21
CA GLU A 448 1.37 -3.97 28.56
C GLU A 448 2.91 -3.95 28.60
N SER A 449 3.52 -5.09 28.32
CA SER A 449 4.98 -5.22 28.30
C SER A 449 5.67 -4.35 27.23
N MET A 450 5.00 -4.04 26.12
CA MET A 450 5.54 -3.14 25.09
C MET A 450 5.59 -1.69 25.55
N ALA A 451 4.65 -1.27 26.38
CA ALA A 451 4.55 0.12 26.81
C ALA A 451 5.42 0.45 28.05
N GLU A 452 5.95 -0.57 28.72
CA GLU A 452 7.07 -0.44 29.68
C GLU A 452 8.39 0.01 29.04
N ILE A 453 8.47 0.09 27.70
CA ILE A 453 9.70 0.43 26.98
C ILE A 453 10.40 1.70 27.49
N ARG A 454 9.63 2.68 28.01
CA ARG A 454 10.18 3.93 28.54
C ARG A 454 10.79 3.80 29.94
N GLU A 455 10.29 2.90 30.79
CA GLU A 455 10.77 2.76 32.18
C GLU A 455 12.25 2.38 32.24
N LYS A 456 12.75 1.70 31.20
CA LYS A 456 14.16 1.32 31.07
C LYS A 456 15.10 2.50 30.76
N LYS A 457 14.59 3.70 30.43
CA LYS A 457 15.40 4.82 29.89
C LYS A 457 15.03 6.24 30.36
N ALA A 458 13.94 6.44 31.10
CA ALA A 458 13.52 7.77 31.53
C ALA A 458 13.97 8.12 32.96
N ASN A 459 14.34 9.38 33.19
CA ASN A 459 14.77 9.88 34.50
C ASN A 459 13.60 10.12 35.49
N SER A 460 12.35 10.10 35.03
CA SER A 460 11.17 10.27 35.89
C SER A 460 9.94 9.58 35.30
N ALA A 461 9.09 9.04 36.18
CA ALA A 461 7.82 8.44 35.80
C ALA A 461 6.84 9.53 35.30
N PRO A 462 6.10 9.30 34.20
CA PRO A 462 5.11 10.26 33.72
C PRO A 462 3.91 10.34 34.68
N LYS A 463 3.39 11.55 34.87
CA LYS A 463 2.09 11.77 35.54
C LYS A 463 0.92 11.74 34.56
N ARG A 464 1.18 11.84 33.26
CA ARG A 464 0.16 11.85 32.19
C ARG A 464 0.57 10.95 31.03
N ILE A 465 -0.37 10.20 30.47
CA ILE A 465 -0.20 9.46 29.21
C ILE A 465 -1.23 9.94 28.21
N ILE A 466 -0.77 10.26 27.00
CA ILE A 466 -1.60 10.50 25.81
C ILE A 466 -1.32 9.35 24.85
N PHE A 467 -2.32 8.50 24.61
CA PHE A 467 -2.18 7.29 23.78
C PHE A 467 -2.96 7.43 22.47
N TYR A 468 -2.25 7.41 21.34
CA TYR A 468 -2.82 7.44 20.00
C TYR A 468 -2.88 6.02 19.42
N ARG A 469 -4.08 5.57 19.02
CA ARG A 469 -4.31 4.26 18.40
C ARG A 469 -5.24 4.39 17.19
N GLY A 470 -4.80 3.88 16.04
CA GLY A 470 -5.60 3.83 14.82
C GLY A 470 -6.44 2.56 14.72
N MET A 471 -7.74 2.60 15.06
CA MET A 471 -8.64 1.45 14.93
C MET A 471 -9.96 1.78 14.24
N SER A 472 -10.61 0.74 13.71
CA SER A 472 -11.99 0.85 13.25
C SER A 472 -12.96 1.01 14.43
N GLY A 473 -14.03 1.80 14.26
CA GLY A 473 -14.94 2.18 15.36
C GLY A 473 -15.66 1.03 16.07
N LEU A 474 -15.75 -0.16 15.45
CA LEU A 474 -16.38 -1.35 16.06
C LEU A 474 -15.50 -1.99 17.16
N LEU A 475 -14.21 -1.71 17.16
CA LEU A 475 -13.25 -2.28 18.12
C LEU A 475 -12.94 -1.34 19.30
N TYR A 476 -13.55 -0.15 19.31
CA TYR A 476 -13.26 0.87 20.31
C TYR A 476 -13.68 0.45 21.72
N SER A 477 -14.89 -0.11 21.89
CA SER A 477 -15.39 -0.57 23.19
C SER A 477 -14.52 -1.68 23.78
N TYR A 478 -14.16 -2.68 22.97
CA TYR A 478 -13.35 -3.81 23.40
C TYR A 478 -11.94 -3.41 23.87
N MET A 479 -11.34 -2.35 23.32
CA MET A 479 -10.02 -1.88 23.76
C MET A 479 -10.05 -1.10 25.07
N VAL A 480 -11.07 -0.26 25.28
CA VAL A 480 -11.20 0.48 26.55
C VAL A 480 -11.26 -0.50 27.73
N ASP A 481 -11.99 -1.60 27.54
CA ASP A 481 -12.17 -2.62 28.58
C ASP A 481 -10.96 -3.58 28.68
N ALA A 482 -10.38 -4.04 27.57
CA ALA A 482 -9.36 -5.10 27.58
C ALA A 482 -7.89 -4.61 27.59
N SER A 483 -7.60 -3.38 27.18
CA SER A 483 -6.22 -2.90 26.99
C SER A 483 -5.84 -1.67 27.80
N ILE A 484 -6.82 -0.86 28.23
CA ILE A 484 -6.58 0.38 28.99
C ILE A 484 -6.92 0.23 30.47
N MET A 485 -7.88 -0.61 30.86
CA MET A 485 -8.23 -0.82 32.27
C MET A 485 -7.08 -1.36 33.13
N PRO A 486 -6.32 -2.40 32.71
CA PRO A 486 -5.21 -2.93 33.52
C PRO A 486 -4.13 -1.88 33.84
N TRP A 487 -3.96 -0.90 32.95
CA TRP A 487 -2.99 0.19 33.09
C TRP A 487 -3.34 1.21 34.17
N LYS A 488 -4.63 1.40 34.49
CA LYS A 488 -5.05 2.33 35.54
C LYS A 488 -4.79 1.79 36.94
N GLU A 489 -4.79 0.47 37.10
CA GLU A 489 -4.62 -0.20 38.40
C GLU A 489 -3.14 -0.32 38.82
N LEU A 490 -2.20 -0.35 37.86
CA LEU A 490 -0.75 -0.45 38.12
C LEU A 490 -0.06 0.84 38.59
N ARG A 491 -0.76 1.99 38.62
CA ARG A 491 -0.18 3.30 38.98
C ARG A 491 -0.84 3.99 40.16
N THR A 492 -1.68 3.26 40.89
CA THR A 492 -2.30 3.75 42.12
C THR A 492 -1.48 3.47 43.38
N ASP A 493 -0.30 2.88 43.27
CA ASP A 493 0.60 2.56 44.40
C ASP A 493 1.87 3.42 44.42
#